data_AF-A0A537EWI6-F1
#
_entry.id   AF-A0A537EWI6-F1
#
_cell.length_a   1.000
_cell.length_b   1.000
_cell.length_c   1.000
_cell.angle_alpha   90.00
_cell.angle_beta   90.00
_cell.angle_gamma   90.00
#
_symmetry.space_group_name_H-M   'P 1'
#
loop_
_entity.id
_entity.type
_entity.pdbx_description
1 polymer ?
#
loop_
_entity_poly.entity_id
_entity_poly.type
_entity_poly.pdbx_seq_one_letter_code
_entity_poly.pdbx_strand_id
1 'polypeptide(L)'
;MPTKTPPTGSRKIVISKDGPYIVSGGIPLTMEIIEPNAEGLSWNWKTAKSFKTSREYKLCRCGQSKNKPFCDGSHTDVSFDGREAATRQPYARQAEVFDGPKMTLSDAEDLCAFARFCDPG
;
A
#
# COMPACT_ATOMS: atom_id res chain seq x y z
N MET A 1 0.93 -12.47 28.17
CA MET A 1 1.13 -11.70 26.92
C MET A 1 1.36 -10.24 27.31
N PRO A 2 2.52 -9.63 27.06
CA PRO A 2 2.74 -8.25 27.48
C PRO A 2 1.92 -7.31 26.58
N THR A 3 0.90 -6.71 27.17
CA THR A 3 0.04 -5.69 26.57
C THR A 3 0.83 -4.41 26.36
N LYS A 4 1.17 -4.08 25.12
CA LYS A 4 1.74 -2.78 24.75
C LYS A 4 0.64 -1.71 24.86
N THR A 5 0.71 -0.88 25.90
CA THR A 5 -0.10 0.33 26.04
C THR A 5 0.06 1.21 24.79
N PRO A 6 -1.04 1.65 24.13
CA PRO A 6 -0.95 2.50 22.95
C PRO A 6 -0.35 3.88 23.29
N PRO A 7 0.58 4.42 22.49
CA PRO A 7 1.14 5.75 22.73
C PRO A 7 0.09 6.85 22.48
N THR A 8 0.01 7.80 23.40
CA THR A 8 -0.97 8.89 23.54
C THR A 8 -0.76 10.03 22.51
N GLY A 9 -0.82 9.71 21.22
CA GLY A 9 -0.94 10.70 20.14
C GLY A 9 -1.72 10.10 18.98
N SER A 10 -2.55 10.88 18.30
CA SER A 10 -3.35 10.37 17.19
C SER A 10 -2.47 9.76 16.10
N ARG A 11 -2.70 8.48 15.82
CA ARG A 11 -2.06 7.76 14.71
C ARG A 11 -2.56 8.35 13.41
N LYS A 12 -1.66 8.82 12.56
CA LYS A 12 -2.02 9.51 11.32
C LYS A 12 -0.97 9.28 10.23
N ILE A 13 -1.43 9.30 8.99
CA ILE A 13 -0.59 9.38 7.79
C ILE A 13 -1.01 10.64 7.04
N VAL A 14 -0.05 11.52 6.75
CA VAL A 14 -0.27 12.73 5.97
C VAL A 14 0.49 12.59 4.65
N ILE A 15 -0.20 12.82 3.54
CA ILE A 15 0.42 12.91 2.22
C ILE A 15 0.93 14.35 2.06
N SER A 16 2.24 14.55 2.10
CA SER A 16 2.81 15.87 1.88
C SER A 16 2.77 16.23 0.40
N LYS A 17 2.48 17.50 0.08
CA LYS A 17 2.50 18.03 -1.29
C LYS A 17 3.87 17.73 -1.92
N ASP A 18 3.86 17.07 -3.07
CA ASP A 18 5.06 16.75 -3.87
C ASP A 18 6.17 16.01 -3.10
N GLY A 19 5.78 15.35 -2.00
CA GLY A 19 6.71 14.81 -1.01
C GLY A 19 6.29 13.46 -0.43
N PRO A 20 6.95 13.02 0.65
CA PRO A 20 6.73 11.71 1.25
C PRO A 20 5.38 11.56 1.97
N TYR A 21 5.09 10.33 2.38
CA TYR A 21 4.09 10.08 3.43
C TYR A 21 4.72 10.36 4.80
N ILE A 22 4.10 11.22 5.60
CA ILE A 22 4.51 11.51 6.97
C ILE A 22 3.65 10.64 7.89
N VAL A 23 4.29 9.69 8.58
CA VAL A 23 3.63 8.75 9.48
C VAL A 23 3.93 9.15 10.91
N SER A 24 2.89 9.44 11.70
CA SER A 24 3.03 9.89 13.10
C SER A 24 2.19 9.03 14.05
N GLY A 25 2.58 9.02 15.33
CA GLY A 25 1.85 8.31 16.39
C GLY A 25 2.44 6.95 16.77
N GLY A 26 3.71 6.71 16.42
CA GLY A 26 4.43 5.48 16.80
C GLY A 26 3.86 4.23 16.12
N ILE A 27 3.43 4.36 14.86
CA ILE A 27 2.89 3.26 14.06
C ILE A 27 4.04 2.33 13.66
N PRO A 28 4.03 1.04 14.05
CA PRO A 28 5.03 0.07 13.61
C PRO A 28 5.04 -0.08 12.09
N LEU A 29 6.21 -0.36 11.53
CA LEU A 29 6.37 -0.64 10.10
C LEU A 29 6.91 -2.05 9.93
N THR A 30 6.14 -2.89 9.23
CA THR A 30 6.56 -4.23 8.82
C THR A 30 6.39 -4.40 7.31
N MET A 31 7.18 -5.31 6.75
CA MET A 31 7.01 -5.83 5.40
C MET A 31 6.44 -7.23 5.52
N GLU A 32 5.27 -7.44 4.94
CA GLU A 32 4.61 -8.73 4.84
C GLU A 32 4.82 -9.31 3.45
N ILE A 33 4.99 -10.62 3.36
CA ILE A 33 5.04 -11.37 2.09
C ILE A 33 3.93 -12.42 2.09
N ILE A 34 3.48 -12.77 0.88
CA ILE A 34 2.50 -13.84 0.67
C ILE A 34 3.21 -15.18 0.90
N GLU A 35 2.64 -16.00 1.77
CA GLU A 35 3.05 -17.38 2.00
C GLU A 35 2.07 -18.31 1.26
N PRO A 36 2.53 -19.04 0.23
CA PRO A 36 1.69 -20.00 -0.46
C PRO A 36 1.49 -21.27 0.36
N ASN A 37 0.37 -21.95 0.15
CA ASN A 37 0.15 -23.30 0.67
C ASN A 37 0.91 -24.37 -0.15
N ALA A 38 0.68 -25.65 0.16
CA ALA A 38 1.35 -26.77 -0.51
C ALA A 38 1.02 -26.84 -2.02
N GLU A 39 -0.13 -26.32 -2.44
CA GLU A 39 -0.59 -26.28 -3.82
C GLU A 39 -0.12 -25.01 -4.57
N GLY A 40 0.67 -24.15 -3.93
CA GLY A 40 1.16 -22.90 -4.54
C GLY A 40 0.17 -21.73 -4.48
N LEU A 41 -0.96 -21.89 -3.80
CA LEU A 41 -1.98 -20.86 -3.67
C LEU A 41 -1.62 -19.88 -2.55
N SER A 42 -1.71 -18.58 -2.84
CA SER A 42 -1.58 -17.49 -1.87
C SER A 42 -2.52 -17.69 -0.68
N TRP A 43 -1.98 -18.04 0.51
CA TRP A 43 -2.80 -18.50 1.64
C TRP A 43 -2.67 -17.64 2.89
N ASN A 44 -1.45 -17.27 3.28
CA ASN A 44 -1.19 -16.49 4.50
C ASN A 44 -0.33 -15.27 4.21
N TRP A 45 -0.33 -14.34 5.17
CA TRP A 45 0.69 -13.31 5.29
C TRP A 45 1.76 -13.73 6.29
N LYS A 46 3.01 -13.45 5.96
CA LYS A 46 4.16 -13.66 6.84
C LYS A 46 4.96 -12.38 6.95
N THR A 47 5.27 -11.98 8.17
CA THR A 47 6.18 -10.85 8.42
C THR A 47 7.58 -11.21 7.96
N ALA A 48 8.03 -10.62 6.86
CA ALA A 48 9.37 -10.78 6.33
C ALA A 48 10.38 -9.88 7.04
N LYS A 49 9.99 -8.65 7.39
CA LYS A 49 10.88 -7.68 8.03
C LYS A 49 10.13 -6.72 8.93
N SER A 50 10.70 -6.39 10.08
CA SER A 50 10.26 -5.28 10.94
C SER A 50 11.28 -4.16 10.89
N PHE A 51 10.83 -2.92 10.76
CA PHE A 51 11.70 -1.75 10.71
C PHE A 51 11.73 -1.02 12.06
N LYS A 52 12.92 -0.56 12.46
CA LYS A 52 13.04 0.35 13.60
C LYS A 52 12.58 1.74 13.16
N THR A 53 11.53 2.25 13.80
CA THR A 53 10.96 3.56 13.50
C THR A 53 10.90 4.43 14.75
N SER A 54 11.03 5.73 14.56
CA SER A 54 10.70 6.75 15.58
C SER A 54 9.19 6.95 15.69
N ARG A 55 8.75 7.77 16.65
CA ARG A 55 7.33 8.13 16.81
C ARG A 55 6.75 8.79 15.54
N GLU A 56 7.60 9.45 14.77
CA GLU A 56 7.30 9.98 13.44
C GLU A 56 8.41 9.59 12.46
N TYR A 57 8.05 9.17 11.25
CA TYR A 57 8.98 8.84 10.17
C TYR A 57 8.35 9.15 8.80
N LYS A 58 9.19 9.16 7.75
CA LYS A 58 8.77 9.53 6.39
C LYS A 58 9.00 8.37 5.43
N LEU A 59 7.97 7.97 4.70
CA LEU A 59 8.05 6.93 3.67
C LEU A 59 8.17 7.55 2.28
N CYS A 60 9.00 6.94 1.44
CA CYS A 60 9.18 7.35 0.06
C CYS A 60 7.86 7.20 -0.73
N ARG A 61 7.52 8.24 -1.49
CA ARG A 61 6.38 8.24 -2.41
C ARG A 61 6.77 8.44 -3.88
N CYS A 62 7.93 9.06 -4.14
CA CYS A 62 8.40 9.35 -5.51
C CYS A 62 9.07 8.16 -6.22
N GLY A 63 9.35 7.06 -5.52
CA GLY A 63 10.06 5.89 -6.07
C GLY A 63 11.59 6.04 -6.20
N GLN A 64 12.15 7.24 -6.04
CA GLN A 64 13.57 7.51 -6.34
C GLN A 64 14.52 7.41 -5.14
N SER A 65 14.00 7.24 -3.92
CA SER A 65 14.84 7.15 -2.73
C SER A 65 15.84 5.99 -2.80
N LYS A 66 17.06 6.19 -2.33
CA LYS A 66 18.10 5.16 -2.17
C LYS A 66 18.00 4.46 -0.81
N ASN A 67 17.22 4.99 0.13
CA ASN A 67 17.02 4.44 1.47
C ASN A 67 15.60 3.86 1.66
N LYS A 68 15.08 3.14 0.66
CA LYS A 68 13.72 2.58 0.71
C LYS A 68 13.55 1.63 1.92
N PRO A 69 12.37 1.65 2.58
CA PRO A 69 11.14 2.35 2.19
C PRO A 69 11.07 3.81 2.65
N PHE A 70 12.11 4.33 3.30
CA PHE A 70 12.13 5.68 3.84
C PHE A 70 12.40 6.73 2.77
N CYS A 71 12.02 7.97 3.05
CA CYS A 71 12.38 9.12 2.23
C CYS A 71 13.76 9.66 2.62
N ASP A 72 14.60 9.94 1.64
CA ASP A 72 15.95 10.53 1.77
C ASP A 72 16.09 11.91 1.10
N GLY A 73 14.99 12.44 0.53
CA GLY A 73 14.98 13.76 -0.10
C GLY A 73 14.97 13.75 -1.64
N SER A 74 15.20 12.60 -2.28
CA SER A 74 15.28 12.51 -3.75
C SER A 74 14.02 12.96 -4.51
N HIS A 75 12.88 13.15 -3.84
CA HIS A 75 11.67 13.71 -4.45
C HIS A 75 11.87 15.17 -4.93
N THR A 76 12.70 15.94 -4.24
CA THR A 76 13.04 17.32 -4.64
C THR A 76 13.91 17.31 -5.89
N ASP A 77 14.94 16.44 -5.92
CA ASP A 77 15.89 16.36 -7.03
C ASP A 77 15.21 16.01 -8.36
N VAL A 78 14.19 15.14 -8.29
CA VAL A 78 13.42 14.71 -9.47
C VAL A 78 12.17 15.55 -9.73
N SER A 79 11.96 16.63 -8.98
CA SER A 79 10.76 17.49 -9.09
C SER A 79 9.46 16.66 -9.10
N PHE A 80 9.34 15.74 -8.13
CA PHE A 80 8.22 14.81 -8.07
C PHE A 80 6.87 15.54 -8.02
N ASP A 81 6.02 15.31 -9.02
CA ASP A 81 4.63 15.77 -9.01
C ASP A 81 3.76 14.78 -8.24
N GLY A 82 3.32 15.21 -7.05
CA GLY A 82 2.59 14.36 -6.13
C GLY A 82 1.07 14.50 -6.23
N ARG A 83 0.53 15.14 -7.26
CA ARG A 83 -0.92 15.36 -7.41
C ARG A 83 -1.69 14.03 -7.54
N GLU A 84 -2.84 13.95 -6.88
CA GLU A 84 -3.76 12.81 -7.01
C GLU A 84 -4.32 12.79 -8.44
N ALA A 85 -3.90 11.80 -9.24
CA ALA A 85 -4.40 11.57 -10.59
C ALA A 85 -5.54 10.56 -10.65
N ALA A 86 -5.90 9.95 -9.50
CA ALA A 86 -6.95 8.94 -9.44
C ALA A 86 -8.31 9.54 -9.80
N THR A 87 -9.04 8.84 -10.67
CA THR A 87 -10.40 9.20 -11.05
C THR A 87 -11.37 9.01 -9.88
N ARG A 88 -12.40 9.87 -9.79
CA ARG A 88 -13.53 9.71 -8.85
C ARG A 88 -14.79 9.22 -9.55
N GLN A 89 -14.66 8.68 -10.76
CA GLN A 89 -15.81 8.13 -11.48
C GLN A 89 -16.43 6.97 -10.69
N PRO A 90 -17.76 6.83 -10.68
CA PRO A 90 -18.41 5.66 -10.09
C PRO A 90 -17.92 4.37 -10.75
N TYR A 91 -17.78 3.29 -9.96
CA TYR A 91 -17.38 1.97 -10.44
C TYR A 91 -18.16 1.53 -11.68
N ALA A 92 -19.49 1.68 -11.67
CA ALA A 92 -20.37 1.27 -12.77
C ALA A 92 -20.09 1.97 -14.11
N ARG A 93 -19.35 3.10 -14.12
CA ARG A 93 -18.92 3.78 -15.36
C ARG A 93 -17.57 3.30 -15.88
N GLN A 94 -16.82 2.59 -15.05
CA GLN A 94 -15.48 2.08 -15.35
C GLN A 94 -15.50 0.57 -15.60
N ALA A 95 -16.49 -0.13 -15.07
CA ALA A 95 -16.57 -1.58 -15.15
C ALA A 95 -17.03 -2.06 -16.54
N GLU A 96 -16.26 -2.95 -17.14
CA GLU A 96 -16.68 -3.76 -18.28
C GLU A 96 -17.56 -4.91 -17.81
N VAL A 97 -18.55 -5.28 -18.61
CA VAL A 97 -19.52 -6.34 -18.30
C VAL A 97 -19.26 -7.54 -19.21
N PHE A 98 -19.00 -8.69 -18.60
CA PHE A 98 -18.76 -9.97 -19.24
C PHE A 98 -19.94 -10.89 -18.96
N ASP A 99 -20.70 -11.21 -20.00
CA ASP A 99 -21.82 -12.13 -19.89
C ASP A 99 -21.36 -13.59 -20.04
N GLY A 100 -21.56 -14.37 -18.99
CA GLY A 100 -21.33 -15.82 -18.98
C GLY A 100 -22.63 -16.61 -19.00
N PRO A 101 -22.57 -17.93 -19.24
CA PRO A 101 -23.78 -18.78 -19.37
C PRO A 101 -24.59 -18.93 -18.08
N LYS A 102 -24.04 -18.56 -16.91
CA LYS A 102 -24.72 -18.64 -15.60
C LYS A 102 -24.69 -17.35 -14.80
N MET A 103 -23.80 -16.43 -15.13
CA MET A 103 -23.56 -15.21 -14.37
C MET A 103 -22.97 -14.13 -15.26
N THR A 104 -23.21 -12.89 -14.88
CA THR A 104 -22.60 -11.71 -15.47
C THR A 104 -21.57 -11.18 -14.50
N LEU A 105 -20.34 -11.01 -14.97
CA LEU A 105 -19.24 -10.43 -14.20
C LEU A 105 -19.05 -8.99 -14.65
N SER A 106 -19.01 -8.05 -13.71
CA SER A 106 -18.51 -6.70 -13.99
C SER A 106 -17.11 -6.57 -13.41
N ASP A 107 -16.17 -6.03 -14.17
CA ASP A 107 -14.81 -5.79 -13.70
C ASP A 107 -14.30 -4.41 -14.12
N ALA A 108 -13.68 -3.71 -13.18
CA ALA A 108 -13.01 -2.44 -13.44
C ALA A 108 -11.51 -2.67 -13.22
N GLU A 109 -10.85 -3.19 -14.24
CA GLU A 109 -9.46 -3.66 -14.17
C GLU A 109 -8.49 -2.57 -13.67
N ASP A 110 -8.75 -1.30 -14.00
CA ASP A 110 -7.99 -0.13 -13.52
C ASP A 110 -7.95 0.01 -11.99
N LEU A 111 -8.92 -0.58 -11.28
CA LEU A 111 -8.98 -0.60 -9.82
C LEU A 111 -8.30 -1.83 -9.21
N CYS A 112 -7.85 -2.79 -10.03
CA CYS A 112 -7.19 -3.99 -9.56
C CYS A 112 -5.85 -3.64 -8.89
N ALA A 113 -5.67 -4.08 -7.64
CA ALA A 113 -4.43 -3.85 -6.90
C ALA A 113 -3.27 -4.77 -7.32
N PHE A 114 -3.47 -5.64 -8.33
CA PHE A 114 -2.54 -6.69 -8.75
C PHE A 114 -1.93 -7.48 -7.58
N ALA A 115 -2.70 -7.67 -6.50
CA ALA A 115 -2.23 -8.31 -5.29
C ALA A 115 -2.08 -9.84 -5.44
N ARG A 116 -2.46 -10.41 -6.60
CA ARG A 116 -2.32 -11.83 -6.99
C ARG A 116 -2.93 -12.83 -5.99
N PHE A 117 -3.91 -12.42 -5.19
CA PHE A 117 -4.66 -13.35 -4.33
C PHE A 117 -5.66 -14.20 -5.11
N CYS A 118 -6.01 -13.79 -6.33
CA CYS A 118 -6.92 -14.52 -7.21
C CYS A 118 -6.19 -15.46 -8.19
N ASP A 119 -4.86 -15.38 -8.29
CA ASP A 119 -4.03 -16.21 -9.17
C ASP A 119 -3.18 -17.17 -8.32
N PRO A 120 -3.07 -18.46 -8.71
CA PRO A 120 -1.96 -19.31 -8.29
C PRO A 120 -0.64 -18.66 -8.76
N GLY A 121 0.34 -18.53 -7.86
CA GLY A 121 1.65 -17.95 -8.16
C GLY A 121 2.41 -18.70 -9.24
#